data_AF-A0A453ALS2-F1
#
_entry.id   AF-A0A453ALS2-F1
#
_cell.length_a   1.000
_cell.length_b   1.000
_cell.length_c   1.000
_cell.angle_alpha   90.00
_cell.angle_beta   90.00
_cell.angle_gamma   90.00
#
_symmetry.space_group_name_H-M   'P 1'
#
loop_
_entity.id
_entity.type
_entity.pdbx_description
1 polymer ?
#
loop_
_entity_poly.entity_id
_entity_poly.type
_entity_poly.pdbx_seq_one_letter_code
_entity_poly.pdbx_strand_id
1 'polypeptide(L)'
;KNRGGMGTAHFVSRLILQAPNLISVNAGSNLLPPESLEVICNALKQTTCNLTRLDLMGNLQLSSTIFPAVFEFKKRGKPILLVPSQQGSCAPYDADP
;
A
#
# COMPACT_ATOMS: atom_id res chain seq x y z
N LYS A 1 6.30 -15.25 -16.65
CA LYS A 1 6.68 -15.27 -15.21
C LYS A 1 5.90 -14.15 -14.52
N ASN A 2 4.83 -14.47 -13.79
CA ASN A 2 3.91 -13.48 -13.20
C ASN A 2 4.49 -13.01 -11.86
N ARG A 3 5.41 -12.04 -11.92
CA ARG A 3 6.17 -11.54 -10.76
C ARG A 3 5.43 -10.44 -9.99
N GLY A 4 4.18 -10.17 -10.33
CA GLY A 4 3.45 -8.98 -9.91
C GLY A 4 3.93 -7.73 -10.67
N GLY A 5 4.06 -6.61 -9.97
CA GLY A 5 4.43 -5.31 -10.52
C GLY A 5 3.23 -4.44 -10.91
N MET A 6 3.35 -3.65 -11.97
CA MET A 6 2.26 -2.76 -12.42
C MET A 6 0.96 -3.51 -12.73
N GLY A 7 1.03 -4.75 -13.22
CA GLY A 7 -0.14 -5.59 -13.44
C GLY A 7 -0.97 -5.80 -12.16
N THR A 8 -0.31 -6.00 -11.01
CA THR A 8 -0.98 -6.11 -9.72
C THR A 8 -1.67 -4.82 -9.34
N ALA A 9 -1.02 -3.66 -9.52
CA ALA A 9 -1.64 -2.38 -9.19
C ALA A 9 -2.87 -2.08 -10.06
N HIS A 10 -2.82 -2.33 -11.37
CA HIS A 10 -3.99 -2.19 -12.21
C HIS A 10 -5.12 -3.15 -11.81
N PHE A 11 -4.78 -4.38 -11.41
CA PHE A 11 -5.76 -5.33 -10.91
C PHE A 11 -6.41 -4.86 -9.61
N VAL A 12 -5.62 -4.40 -8.63
CA VAL A 12 -6.10 -3.83 -7.37
C VAL A 12 -6.96 -2.60 -7.61
N SER A 13 -6.55 -1.69 -8.49
CA SER A 13 -7.35 -0.50 -8.84
C SER A 13 -8.68 -0.88 -9.47
N ARG A 14 -8.72 -1.87 -10.37
CA ARG A 14 -10.00 -2.37 -10.92
C ARG A 14 -10.88 -3.00 -9.86
N LEU A 15 -10.30 -3.79 -8.94
CA LEU A 15 -11.05 -4.36 -7.80
C LEU A 15 -11.69 -3.24 -6.97
N ILE A 16 -10.92 -2.22 -6.61
CA ILE A 16 -11.39 -1.07 -5.83
C ILE A 16 -12.55 -0.36 -6.54
N LEU A 17 -12.45 -0.15 -7.86
CA LEU A 17 -13.45 0.56 -8.65
C LEU A 17 -14.72 -0.28 -8.92
N GLN A 18 -14.58 -1.59 -9.09
CA GLN A 18 -15.67 -2.45 -9.58
C GLN A 18 -16.35 -3.27 -8.47
N ALA A 19 -15.73 -3.40 -7.29
CA ALA A 19 -16.28 -4.18 -6.18
C ALA A 19 -16.74 -3.26 -5.02
N PRO A 20 -18.00 -2.80 -5.00
CA PRO A 20 -18.50 -1.88 -3.96
C PRO A 20 -18.53 -2.51 -2.56
N ASN A 21 -18.63 -3.84 -2.49
CA ASN A 21 -18.63 -4.62 -1.25
C ASN A 21 -17.23 -5.09 -0.82
N LEU A 22 -16.17 -4.64 -1.50
CA LEU A 22 -14.81 -5.00 -1.16
C LEU A 22 -14.43 -4.43 0.21
N ILE A 23 -14.10 -5.31 1.15
CA ILE A 23 -13.76 -4.92 2.53
C ILE A 23 -12.25 -4.91 2.78
N SER A 24 -11.54 -5.88 2.21
CA SER A 24 -10.09 -6.02 2.40
C SER A 24 -9.41 -6.60 1.17
N VAL A 25 -8.22 -6.11 0.87
CA VAL A 25 -7.34 -6.64 -0.18
C VAL A 25 -5.96 -6.89 0.42
N ASN A 26 -5.36 -8.04 0.11
CA ASN A 26 -3.96 -8.32 0.37
C ASN A 26 -3.21 -8.41 -0.97
N ALA A 27 -2.35 -7.44 -1.22
CA ALA A 27 -1.44 -7.37 -2.37
C ALA A 27 0.02 -7.28 -1.91
N GLY A 28 0.33 -7.89 -0.77
CA GLY A 28 1.68 -7.94 -0.24
C GLY A 28 2.63 -8.77 -1.11
N SER A 29 3.93 -8.47 -1.05
CA SER A 29 5.00 -9.21 -1.75
C SER A 29 4.76 -9.39 -3.27
N ASN A 30 4.16 -8.40 -3.91
CA ASN A 30 3.83 -8.41 -5.34
C ASN A 30 4.81 -7.59 -6.19
N LEU A 31 6.00 -7.26 -5.67
CA LEU A 31 7.03 -6.47 -6.35
C LEU A 31 6.48 -5.17 -6.98
N LEU A 32 5.56 -4.51 -6.26
CA LEU A 32 4.95 -3.26 -6.69
C LEU A 32 6.03 -2.16 -6.81
N PRO A 33 6.19 -1.52 -7.98
CA PRO A 33 7.09 -0.40 -8.13
C PRO A 33 6.49 0.89 -7.52
N PRO A 34 7.27 1.91 -7.20
CA PRO A 34 6.79 3.14 -6.56
C PRO A 34 5.59 3.82 -7.25
N GLU A 35 5.61 3.87 -8.58
CA GLU A 35 4.58 4.50 -9.42
C GLU A 35 3.22 3.81 -9.28
N SER A 36 3.22 2.57 -8.82
CA SER A 36 2.02 1.79 -8.62
C SER A 36 1.13 2.33 -7.50
N LEU A 37 1.71 3.03 -6.51
CA LEU A 37 0.94 3.69 -5.45
C LEU A 37 0.05 4.79 -6.00
N GLU A 38 0.51 5.54 -6.99
CA GLU A 38 -0.30 6.60 -7.61
C GLU A 38 -1.55 6.01 -8.27
N VAL A 39 -1.39 4.88 -8.99
CA VAL A 39 -2.49 4.17 -9.64
C VAL A 39 -3.51 3.64 -8.63
N ILE A 40 -3.05 3.12 -7.50
CA ILE A 40 -3.91 2.62 -6.41
C ILE A 40 -4.62 3.79 -5.71
N CYS A 41 -3.88 4.84 -5.35
CA CYS A 41 -4.42 6.03 -4.69
C CYS A 41 -5.46 6.75 -5.54
N ASN A 42 -5.23 6.87 -6.86
CA ASN A 42 -6.20 7.47 -7.78
C ASN A 42 -7.49 6.65 -7.86
N ALA A 43 -7.42 5.32 -7.78
CA ALA A 43 -8.61 4.48 -7.70
C ALA A 43 -9.36 4.69 -6.38
N LEU A 44 -8.64 4.76 -5.24
CA LEU A 44 -9.24 5.01 -3.92
C LEU A 44 -9.93 6.37 -3.84
N LYS A 45 -9.41 7.41 -4.52
CA LYS A 45 -10.05 8.73 -4.59
C LYS A 45 -11.35 8.73 -5.39
N GLN A 46 -11.47 7.84 -6.37
CA GLN A 46 -12.64 7.80 -7.27
C GLN A 46 -13.83 7.05 -6.69
N THR A 47 -13.64 6.24 -5.65
CA THR A 47 -14.70 5.38 -5.11
C THR A 47 -14.89 5.58 -3.62
N THR A 48 -16.14 5.47 -3.16
CA THR A 48 -16.51 5.40 -1.75
C THR A 48 -16.59 3.95 -1.26
N CYS A 49 -15.75 3.06 -1.81
CA CYS A 49 -15.79 1.63 -1.51
C CYS A 49 -15.74 1.34 0.00
N ASN A 50 -16.27 0.18 0.39
CA ASN A 50 -16.28 -0.27 1.78
C ASN A 50 -14.92 -0.80 2.26
N LEU A 51 -13.86 -0.52 1.51
CA LEU A 51 -12.52 -1.00 1.81
C LEU A 51 -12.06 -0.39 3.14
N THR A 52 -11.69 -1.29 4.04
CA THR A 52 -11.16 -0.97 5.37
C THR A 52 -9.68 -1.32 5.48
N ARG A 53 -9.17 -2.18 4.59
CA ARG A 53 -7.79 -2.66 4.61
C ARG A 53 -7.26 -2.94 3.20
N LEU A 54 -6.12 -2.35 2.87
CA LEU A 54 -5.31 -2.65 1.70
C LEU A 54 -3.88 -2.94 2.17
N ASP A 55 -3.50 -4.21 2.15
CA ASP A 55 -2.21 -4.67 2.60
C ASP A 55 -1.20 -4.70 1.44
N LEU A 56 -0.22 -3.82 1.48
CA LEU A 56 0.88 -3.72 0.50
C LEU A 56 2.23 -4.10 1.14
N MET A 57 2.22 -4.73 2.32
CA MET A 57 3.45 -5.14 3.02
C MET A 57 4.31 -6.08 2.16
N GLY A 58 5.62 -6.07 2.38
CA GLY A 58 6.55 -6.90 1.58
C GLY A 58 6.83 -6.37 0.16
N ASN A 59 6.19 -5.27 -0.26
CA ASN A 59 6.61 -4.53 -1.46
C ASN A 59 7.70 -3.51 -1.11
N LEU A 60 8.92 -3.99 -0.88
CA LEU A 60 10.04 -3.18 -0.34
C LEU A 60 10.33 -1.90 -1.15
N GLN A 61 10.08 -1.93 -2.45
CA GLN A 61 10.26 -0.77 -3.34
C GLN A 61 9.32 0.40 -3.00
N LEU A 62 8.22 0.15 -2.28
CA LEU A 62 7.30 1.21 -1.86
C LEU A 62 7.84 2.03 -0.68
N SER A 63 8.78 1.49 0.10
CA SER A 63 9.29 2.11 1.33
C SER A 63 10.01 3.44 1.07
N SER A 64 10.68 3.58 -0.08
CA SER A 64 11.39 4.80 -0.50
C SER A 64 10.48 5.91 -0.99
N THR A 65 9.20 5.61 -1.22
CA THR A 65 8.29 6.47 -2.00
C THR A 65 6.93 6.60 -1.32
N ILE A 66 6.88 6.36 0.00
CA ILE A 66 5.70 6.63 0.82
C ILE A 66 5.49 8.14 0.87
N PHE A 67 4.60 8.66 0.02
CA PHE A 67 4.17 10.07 0.07
C PHE A 67 3.02 10.25 1.08
N PRO A 68 2.86 11.45 1.68
CA PRO A 68 1.86 11.72 2.72
C PRO A 68 0.43 11.28 2.37
N ALA A 69 0.09 11.31 1.08
CA ALA A 69 -1.21 10.93 0.53
C ALA A 69 -1.67 9.51 0.92
N VAL A 70 -0.76 8.54 1.11
CA VAL A 70 -1.18 7.19 1.53
C VAL A 70 -1.80 7.16 2.93
N PHE A 71 -1.45 8.12 3.80
CA PHE A 71 -2.00 8.23 5.16
C PHE A 71 -3.31 9.00 5.22
N GLU A 72 -3.71 9.68 4.14
CA GLU A 72 -4.97 10.42 4.04
C GLU A 72 -6.17 9.46 3.94
N PHE A 73 -5.95 8.27 3.39
CA PHE A 73 -7.00 7.27 3.22
C PHE A 73 -7.34 6.60 4.55
N LYS A 74 -8.44 7.05 5.16
CA LYS A 74 -8.96 6.53 6.42
C LYS A 74 -10.41 6.08 6.28
N LYS A 75 -10.75 4.96 6.93
CA LYS A 75 -12.13 4.48 7.10
C LYS A 75 -12.41 4.35 8.59
N ARG A 76 -13.45 5.02 9.07
CA ARG A 76 -13.81 5.05 10.51
C ARG A 76 -12.62 5.49 11.39
N GLY A 77 -11.87 6.50 10.95
CA GLY A 77 -10.70 7.03 11.66
C GLY A 77 -9.43 6.18 11.62
N LYS A 78 -9.48 4.98 11.02
CA LYS A 78 -8.32 4.08 10.89
C LYS A 78 -7.72 4.14 9.49
N PRO A 79 -6.38 4.13 9.34
CA PRO A 79 -5.74 4.09 8.02
C PRO A 79 -6.12 2.79 7.31
N ILE A 80 -6.44 2.87 6.02
CA ILE A 80 -6.78 1.69 5.23
C ILE A 80 -5.56 1.07 4.55
N LEU A 81 -4.54 1.86 4.20
CA LEU A 81 -3.33 1.35 3.54
C LEU A 81 -2.29 0.91 4.57
N LEU A 82 -1.75 -0.30 4.37
CA LEU A 82 -0.60 -0.82 5.09
C LEU A 82 0.57 -0.90 4.11
N VAL A 83 1.58 -0.08 4.30
CA VAL A 83 2.77 0.00 3.45
C VAL A 83 4.01 -0.37 4.24
N PRO A 84 5.03 -1.00 3.62
CA PRO A 84 6.26 -1.34 4.31
C PRO A 84 6.98 -0.07 4.75
N SER A 85 7.08 0.15 6.06
CA SER A 85 7.92 1.22 6.60
C SER A 85 9.39 0.93 6.30
N GLN A 86 10.17 1.97 5.99
CA GLN A 86 11.62 1.85 6.13
C GLN A 86 11.88 1.50 7.59
N GLN A 87 12.43 0.32 7.86
CA GLN A 87 12.92 -0.02 9.18
C GLN A 87 14.01 0.99 9.56
N GLY A 88 13.64 1.98 10.38
CA GLY A 88 14.59 2.69 11.21
C GLY A 88 14.99 1.75 12.34
N SER A 89 16.06 1.00 12.17
CA SER A 89 16.83 0.48 13.30
C SER A 89 18.31 0.41 12.95
N CYS A 90 18.92 1.58 12.77
CA CYS A 90 20.30 1.74 13.18
C CYS A 90 20.23 2.37 14.58
N ALA A 91 19.92 1.55 15.59
CA ALA A 91 20.34 1.91 16.94
C ALA A 91 21.86 1.66 16.94
N PRO A 92 22.70 2.71 17.05
CA PRO A 92 24.12 2.49 17.23
C PRO A 92 24.27 1.74 18.55
N TYR A 93 24.89 0.57 18.50
CA TYR A 93 25.25 -0.17 19.69
C TYR A 93 25.98 0.77 20.65
N ASP A 94 25.41 0.91 21.84
CA ASP A 94 25.99 1.62 22.98
C ASP A 94 27.26 0.86 23.35
N ALA A 95 28.37 1.24 22.73
CA ALA A 95 29.69 0.77 23.07
C ALA A 95 30.14 1.55 24.29
N ASP A 96 29.59 1.21 25.45
CA ASP A 96 30.19 1.59 26.72
C ASP A 96 31.33 0.60 27.05
N PRO A 97 32.57 1.09 27.22
CA PRO A 97 33.78 0.29 27.46
C PRO A 97 33.89 -0.31 28.87
#